data_AF-A0A3N5FJS7-F1
#
_entry.id   AF-A0A3N5FJS7-F1
#
_cell.length_a   1.000
_cell.length_b   1.000
_cell.length_c   1.000
_cell.angle_alpha   90.00
_cell.angle_beta   90.00
_cell.angle_gamma   90.00
#
_symmetry.space_group_name_H-M   'P 1'
#
loop_
_entity.id
_entity.type
_entity.pdbx_description
1 polymer ?
#
loop_
_entity_poly.entity_id
_entity_poly.type
_entity_poly.pdbx_seq_one_letter_code
_entity_poly.pdbx_strand_id
1 'polypeptide(L)'
;MPFQKLKWGLPFLSALMFWASFHPLNLGFLGYFSLVPLLLYAQMTSGRKSFFVAWAGGYVAFLLGYSWFAYTVPVGPWLVAIYMGLWFPVFVLLVRRLGILWSPVAWVATEALRSLLFGGLPWLLIGYTQHDLLYLIQIADLGGIWLVSLL
;
A
#
# COMPACT_ATOMS: atom_id res chain seq x y z
N MET A 1 -12.66 20.72 15.22
CA MET A 1 -11.72 20.94 14.09
C MET A 1 -12.06 19.97 12.94
N PRO A 2 -12.25 20.46 11.70
CA PRO A 2 -12.69 19.65 10.55
C PRO A 2 -11.82 18.41 10.27
N PHE A 3 -10.51 18.48 10.56
CA PHE A 3 -9.56 17.37 10.44
C PHE A 3 -9.92 16.11 11.25
N GLN A 4 -10.67 16.22 12.35
CA GLN A 4 -11.06 15.05 13.15
C GLN A 4 -12.10 14.15 12.47
N LYS A 5 -12.92 14.70 11.56
CA LYS A 5 -13.93 13.93 10.83
C LYS A 5 -13.31 13.25 9.60
N LEU A 6 -12.40 13.94 8.90
CA LEU A 6 -11.76 13.40 7.68
C LEU A 6 -10.81 12.22 7.94
N LYS A 7 -10.31 12.05 9.16
CA LYS A 7 -9.35 10.98 9.46
C LYS A 7 -9.83 9.59 9.05
N TRP A 8 -11.13 9.30 9.12
CA TRP A 8 -11.67 7.99 8.74
C TRP A 8 -11.67 7.74 7.22
N GLY A 9 -11.59 8.80 6.40
CA GLY A 9 -11.47 8.70 4.95
C GLY A 9 -10.02 8.49 4.46
N LEU A 10 -9.02 8.73 5.30
CA LEU A 10 -7.61 8.71 4.89
C LEU A 10 -7.13 7.36 4.31
N PRO A 11 -7.52 6.19 4.87
CA PRO A 11 -7.12 4.91 4.26
C PRO A 11 -7.71 4.70 2.87
N PHE A 12 -8.90 5.22 2.59
CA PHE A 12 -9.54 5.15 1.27
C PHE A 12 -8.89 6.11 0.28
N LEU A 13 -8.50 7.30 0.73
CA LEU A 13 -7.72 8.22 -0.10
C LEU A 13 -6.37 7.59 -0.49
N SER A 14 -5.67 7.00 0.48
CA SER A 14 -4.45 6.22 0.26
C SER A 14 -4.68 5.09 -0.75
N ALA A 15 -5.78 4.35 -0.60
CA ALA A 15 -6.14 3.24 -1.49
C ALA A 15 -6.35 3.68 -2.94
N LEU A 16 -7.07 4.78 -3.17
CA LEU A 16 -7.33 5.31 -4.50
C LEU A 16 -6.05 5.84 -5.15
N MET A 17 -5.22 6.57 -4.41
CA MET A 17 -3.93 7.05 -4.90
C MET A 17 -2.99 5.89 -5.24
N PHE A 18 -2.95 4.87 -4.37
CA PHE A 18 -2.16 3.67 -4.58
C PHE A 18 -2.60 2.93 -5.84
N TRP A 19 -3.89 2.64 -5.99
CA TRP A 19 -4.40 2.00 -7.20
C TRP A 19 -4.13 2.84 -8.47
N ALA A 20 -4.35 4.15 -8.42
CA ALA A 20 -4.14 5.05 -9.55
C ALA A 20 -2.67 5.17 -9.98
N SER A 21 -1.71 4.82 -9.10
CA SER A 21 -0.28 4.77 -9.44
C SER A 21 0.10 3.59 -10.35
N PHE A 22 -0.78 2.59 -10.48
CA PHE A 22 -0.60 1.44 -11.36
C PHE A 22 -1.53 1.52 -12.58
N HIS A 23 -1.35 0.59 -13.52
CA HIS A 23 -2.24 0.42 -14.66
C HIS A 23 -3.70 0.21 -14.17
N PRO A 24 -4.71 0.84 -14.81
CA PRO A 24 -4.66 1.53 -16.11
C PRO A 24 -4.29 3.01 -16.07
N LEU A 25 -4.34 3.66 -14.90
CA LEU A 25 -4.12 5.11 -14.82
C LEU A 25 -2.64 5.48 -14.91
N ASN A 26 -1.75 4.60 -14.43
CA ASN A 26 -0.29 4.75 -14.52
C ASN A 26 0.22 6.12 -14.04
N LEU A 27 -0.42 6.70 -13.03
CA LEU A 27 0.00 7.98 -12.45
C LEU A 27 1.14 7.72 -11.46
N GLY A 28 2.29 7.28 -11.95
CA GLY A 28 3.42 6.77 -11.14
C GLY A 28 3.88 7.71 -10.03
N PHE A 29 3.80 9.04 -10.23
CA PHE A 29 4.11 10.03 -9.21
C PHE A 29 3.24 9.91 -7.94
N LEU A 30 2.03 9.35 -8.05
CA LEU A 30 1.17 9.10 -6.90
C LEU A 30 1.75 8.03 -5.96
N GLY A 31 2.65 7.16 -6.43
CA GLY A 31 3.35 6.19 -5.59
C GLY A 31 4.06 6.85 -4.39
N TYR A 32 4.72 8.00 -4.61
CA TYR A 32 5.35 8.77 -3.52
C TYR A 32 4.37 9.26 -2.46
N PHE A 33 3.16 9.61 -2.90
CA PHE A 33 2.18 10.27 -2.03
C PHE A 33 1.11 9.31 -1.50
N SER A 34 0.97 8.11 -2.07
CA SER A 34 -0.15 7.22 -1.77
C SER A 34 -0.13 6.74 -0.33
N LEU A 35 1.04 6.66 0.31
CA LEU A 35 1.16 6.27 1.72
C LEU A 35 0.97 7.43 2.70
N VAL A 36 1.08 8.69 2.24
CA VAL A 36 1.00 9.88 3.11
C VAL A 36 -0.34 9.95 3.88
N PRO A 37 -1.53 9.74 3.26
CA PRO A 37 -2.77 9.71 4.00
C PRO A 37 -2.78 8.60 5.07
N LEU A 38 -2.19 7.44 4.78
CA LEU A 38 -2.11 6.31 5.69
C LEU A 38 -1.14 6.57 6.87
N LEU A 39 -0.06 7.32 6.64
CA LEU A 39 0.83 7.80 7.69
C LEU A 39 0.12 8.78 8.63
N LEU A 40 -0.59 9.76 8.08
CA LEU A 40 -1.42 10.68 8.88
C LEU A 40 -2.47 9.90 9.68
N TYR A 41 -3.10 8.90 9.05
CA TYR A 41 -4.07 8.02 9.72
C TYR A 41 -3.46 7.30 10.93
N ALA A 42 -2.23 6.82 10.79
CA ALA A 42 -1.50 6.14 11.86
C ALA A 42 -1.28 7.04 13.08
N GLN A 43 -1.06 8.34 12.88
CA GLN A 43 -0.86 9.33 13.95
C GLN A 43 -2.17 9.78 14.63
N MET A 44 -3.31 9.76 13.92
CA MET A 44 -4.56 10.38 14.38
C MET A 44 -5.59 9.41 15.00
N THR A 45 -5.35 8.11 14.89
CA THR A 45 -6.30 7.07 15.30
C THR A 45 -5.58 5.91 16.03
N SER A 46 -6.33 5.11 16.78
CA SER A 46 -5.83 3.90 17.45
C SER A 46 -6.98 2.94 17.77
N GLY A 47 -6.67 1.73 18.25
CA GLY A 47 -7.65 0.72 18.66
C GLY A 47 -8.28 -0.10 17.54
N ARG A 48 -9.25 -0.96 17.90
CA ARG A 48 -9.87 -1.94 16.99
C ARG A 48 -10.56 -1.30 15.78
N LYS A 49 -11.31 -0.21 16.00
CA LYS A 49 -11.95 0.53 14.89
C LYS A 49 -10.92 1.02 13.89
N SER A 50 -9.77 1.48 14.36
CA SER A 50 -8.71 1.96 13.48
C SER A 50 -8.15 0.85 12.59
N PHE A 51 -7.94 -0.33 13.17
CA PHE A 51 -7.50 -1.51 12.42
C PHE A 51 -8.47 -1.85 11.28
N PHE A 52 -9.76 -1.98 11.58
CA PHE A 52 -10.76 -2.38 10.56
C PHE A 52 -10.97 -1.32 9.47
N VAL A 53 -10.83 -0.03 9.79
CA VAL A 53 -10.93 1.03 8.76
C VAL A 53 -9.69 1.06 7.87
N ALA A 54 -8.49 0.87 8.43
CA ALA A 54 -7.28 0.71 7.62
C ALA A 54 -7.35 -0.55 6.74
N TRP A 55 -7.89 -1.65 7.27
CA TRP A 55 -8.14 -2.87 6.51
C TRP A 55 -9.13 -2.65 5.38
N ALA A 56 -10.24 -1.95 5.61
CA ALA A 56 -11.20 -1.61 4.57
C ALA A 56 -10.58 -0.74 3.46
N GLY A 57 -9.70 0.20 3.83
CA GLY A 57 -8.91 0.96 2.85
C GLY A 57 -8.01 0.06 2.02
N GLY A 58 -7.22 -0.80 2.66
CA GLY A 58 -6.37 -1.77 1.96
C GLY A 58 -7.17 -2.71 1.06
N TYR A 59 -8.32 -3.18 1.54
CA TYR A 59 -9.25 -4.00 0.77
C TYR A 59 -9.65 -3.30 -0.53
N VAL A 60 -10.04 -2.02 -0.48
CA VAL A 60 -10.36 -1.23 -1.68
C VAL A 60 -9.14 -1.11 -2.60
N ALA A 61 -7.96 -0.81 -2.06
CA ALA A 61 -6.73 -0.66 -2.85
C ALA A 61 -6.44 -1.91 -3.69
N PHE A 62 -6.49 -3.07 -3.04
CA PHE A 62 -6.16 -4.34 -3.66
C PHE A 62 -7.32 -4.95 -4.44
N LEU A 63 -8.58 -4.70 -4.08
CA LEU A 63 -9.73 -5.09 -4.89
C LEU A 63 -9.66 -4.43 -6.28
N LEU A 64 -9.34 -3.15 -6.32
CA LEU A 64 -9.15 -2.43 -7.58
C LEU A 64 -7.90 -2.90 -8.33
N GLY A 65 -6.78 -3.04 -7.63
CA GLY A 65 -5.50 -3.45 -8.22
C GLY A 65 -5.46 -4.89 -8.77
N TYR A 66 -6.19 -5.82 -8.14
CA TYR A 66 -6.33 -7.21 -8.60
C TYR A 66 -7.65 -7.46 -9.35
N SER A 67 -8.40 -6.43 -9.73
CA SER A 67 -9.68 -6.59 -10.44
C SER A 67 -9.58 -7.49 -11.68
N TRP A 68 -8.44 -7.48 -12.36
CA TRP A 68 -8.14 -8.34 -13.50
C TRP A 68 -8.13 -9.85 -13.19
N PHE A 69 -7.96 -10.27 -11.94
CA PHE A 69 -8.11 -11.69 -11.56
C PHE A 69 -9.49 -12.24 -11.94
N ALA A 70 -10.52 -11.38 -12.05
CA ALA A 70 -11.85 -11.79 -12.46
C ALA A 70 -11.89 -12.49 -13.83
N TYR A 71 -10.93 -12.22 -14.72
CA TYR A 71 -10.85 -12.86 -16.03
C TYR A 71 -10.55 -14.36 -15.96
N THR A 72 -9.87 -14.82 -14.90
CA THR A 72 -9.54 -16.23 -14.71
C THR A 72 -10.35 -16.86 -13.58
N VAL A 73 -10.59 -16.11 -12.51
CA VAL A 73 -11.37 -16.54 -11.35
C VAL A 73 -12.31 -15.40 -10.95
N PRO A 74 -13.61 -15.46 -11.28
CA PRO A 74 -14.54 -14.33 -11.05
C PRO A 74 -14.59 -13.82 -9.61
N VAL A 75 -14.48 -14.70 -8.62
CA VAL A 75 -14.44 -14.34 -7.18
C VAL A 75 -13.04 -13.96 -6.68
N GLY A 76 -12.01 -14.14 -7.51
CA GLY A 76 -10.60 -13.97 -7.17
C GLY A 76 -10.25 -12.61 -6.57
N PRO A 77 -10.62 -11.48 -7.18
CA PRO A 77 -10.32 -10.15 -6.65
C PRO A 77 -10.87 -9.95 -5.23
N TRP A 78 -12.10 -10.41 -4.98
CA TRP A 78 -12.76 -10.28 -3.67
C TRP A 78 -12.03 -11.05 -2.58
N LEU A 79 -11.59 -12.28 -2.89
CA LEU A 79 -10.89 -13.15 -1.94
C LEU A 79 -9.46 -12.67 -1.69
N VAL A 80 -8.72 -12.33 -2.75
CA VAL A 80 -7.33 -11.86 -2.64
C VAL A 80 -7.26 -10.54 -1.87
N ALA A 81 -8.23 -9.64 -2.08
CA ALA A 81 -8.29 -8.37 -1.37
C ALA A 81 -8.49 -8.53 0.15
N ILE A 82 -9.14 -9.60 0.64
CA ILE A 82 -9.27 -9.88 2.08
C ILE A 82 -7.88 -10.01 2.71
N TYR A 83 -7.03 -10.85 2.12
CA TYR A 83 -5.67 -11.07 2.58
C TYR A 83 -4.79 -9.85 2.32
N MET A 84 -4.76 -9.36 1.08
CA MET A 84 -3.87 -8.26 0.70
C MET A 84 -4.19 -6.96 1.42
N GLY A 85 -5.47 -6.70 1.69
CA GLY A 85 -5.91 -5.55 2.47
C GLY A 85 -5.33 -5.50 3.88
N LEU A 86 -4.91 -6.64 4.47
CA LEU A 86 -4.32 -6.69 5.82
C LEU A 86 -2.97 -5.99 5.91
N TRP A 87 -2.27 -5.75 4.80
CA TRP A 87 -0.97 -5.09 4.83
C TRP A 87 -1.05 -3.60 5.15
N PHE A 88 -2.18 -2.93 4.87
CA PHE A 88 -2.43 -1.55 5.30
C PHE A 88 -2.47 -1.40 6.84
N PRO A 89 -3.32 -2.13 7.58
CA PRO A 89 -3.31 -2.03 9.04
C PRO A 89 -2.02 -2.56 9.66
N VAL A 90 -1.35 -3.57 9.08
CA VAL A 90 -0.02 -4.01 9.55
C VAL A 90 0.98 -2.86 9.43
N PHE A 91 1.05 -2.18 8.28
CA PHE A 91 1.89 -1.01 8.09
C PHE A 91 1.58 0.10 9.10
N VAL A 92 0.30 0.43 9.28
CA VAL A 92 -0.15 1.42 10.28
C VAL A 92 0.31 1.05 11.69
N LEU A 93 0.24 -0.24 12.07
CA LEU A 93 0.70 -0.72 13.37
C LEU A 93 2.22 -0.64 13.51
N LEU A 94 2.97 -0.97 12.46
CA LEU A 94 4.43 -0.84 12.45
C LEU A 94 4.86 0.62 12.61
N VAL A 95 4.25 1.55 11.86
CA VAL A 95 4.54 2.99 11.97
C VAL A 95 4.24 3.53 13.35
N ARG A 96 3.16 3.06 14.00
CA ARG A 96 2.84 3.45 15.39
C ARG A 96 3.88 2.96 16.40
N ARG A 97 4.45 1.78 16.17
CA ARG A 97 5.41 1.17 17.08
C ARG A 97 6.83 1.68 16.88
N LEU A 98 7.24 1.87 15.62
CA LEU A 98 8.60 2.23 15.25
C LEU A 98 8.76 3.75 15.10
N GLY A 99 7.68 4.48 14.85
CA GLY A 99 7.69 5.91 14.55
C GLY A 99 7.71 6.21 13.05
N ILE A 100 7.34 7.44 12.69
CA ILE A 100 7.15 7.85 11.29
C ILE A 100 8.45 7.85 10.47
N LEU A 101 9.60 8.09 11.10
CA LEU A 101 10.91 8.08 10.43
C LEU A 101 11.27 6.69 9.88
N TRP A 102 10.74 5.63 10.50
CA TRP A 102 10.94 4.25 10.06
C TRP A 102 9.89 3.79 9.06
N SER A 103 9.00 4.69 8.58
CA SER A 103 7.94 4.30 7.66
C SER A 103 8.41 3.71 6.33
N PRO A 104 9.50 4.19 5.68
CA PRO A 104 9.94 3.56 4.43
C PRO A 104 10.37 2.11 4.66
N VAL A 105 11.16 1.86 5.71
CA VAL A 105 11.59 0.51 6.12
C VAL A 105 10.38 -0.36 6.50
N ALA A 106 9.42 0.20 7.23
CA ALA A 106 8.21 -0.51 7.61
C ALA A 106 7.38 -0.92 6.38
N TRP A 107 7.25 -0.05 5.38
CA TRP A 107 6.54 -0.37 4.14
C TRP A 107 7.25 -1.47 3.36
N VAL A 108 8.55 -1.32 3.10
CA VAL A 108 9.37 -2.34 2.41
C VAL A 108 9.30 -3.68 3.14
N ALA A 109 9.31 -3.69 4.48
CA ALA A 109 9.13 -4.92 5.25
C ALA A 109 7.76 -5.57 5.00
N THR A 110 6.66 -4.80 4.92
CA THR A 110 5.35 -5.36 4.54
C THR A 110 5.34 -5.91 3.12
N GLU A 111 6.03 -5.25 2.17
CA GLU A 111 6.16 -5.72 0.80
C GLU A 111 6.99 -6.99 0.67
N ALA A 112 8.11 -7.08 1.39
CA ALA A 112 8.93 -8.28 1.44
C ALA A 112 8.18 -9.45 2.08
N LEU A 113 7.50 -9.23 3.21
CA LEU A 113 6.75 -10.28 3.90
C LEU A 113 5.59 -10.83 3.05
N ARG A 114 4.78 -9.96 2.42
CA ARG A 114 3.69 -10.42 1.55
C ARG A 114 4.17 -11.12 0.28
N SER A 115 5.42 -10.90 -0.10
CA SER A 115 6.09 -11.58 -1.22
C SER A 115 6.62 -12.96 -0.85
N LEU A 116 6.64 -13.31 0.43
CA LEU A 116 7.16 -14.60 0.93
C LEU A 116 6.07 -15.49 1.56
N LEU A 117 5.11 -14.89 2.28
CA LEU A 117 4.09 -15.65 3.00
C LEU A 117 3.11 -16.34 2.05
N PHE A 118 2.72 -17.57 2.40
CA PHE A 118 1.73 -18.40 1.68
C PHE A 118 2.06 -18.63 0.19
N GLY A 119 3.35 -18.78 -0.13
CA GLY A 119 3.82 -18.93 -1.51
C GLY A 119 4.09 -17.59 -2.23
N GLY A 120 3.80 -16.47 -1.58
CA GLY A 120 4.14 -15.13 -2.04
C GLY A 120 3.19 -14.57 -3.11
N LEU A 121 2.84 -13.30 -2.99
CA LEU A 121 2.11 -12.58 -4.04
C LEU A 121 2.69 -11.16 -4.18
N PRO A 122 3.87 -11.03 -4.84
CA PRO A 122 4.66 -9.80 -4.95
C PRO A 122 4.14 -8.83 -6.02
N TRP A 123 2.82 -8.67 -6.13
CA TRP A 123 2.22 -7.76 -7.12
C TRP A 123 1.94 -6.40 -6.50
N LEU A 124 1.86 -5.36 -7.34
CA LEU A 124 1.63 -3.98 -6.90
C LEU A 124 2.68 -3.55 -5.85
N LEU A 125 3.96 -3.82 -6.11
CA LEU A 125 5.03 -3.25 -5.30
C LEU A 125 5.17 -1.77 -5.65
N ILE A 126 5.24 -0.90 -4.64
CA ILE A 126 5.20 0.56 -4.88
C ILE A 126 6.38 1.02 -5.75
N GLY A 127 7.54 0.36 -5.68
CA GLY A 127 8.68 0.65 -6.55
C GLY A 127 8.37 0.52 -8.05
N TYR A 128 7.44 -0.37 -8.47
CA TYR A 128 7.10 -0.53 -9.88
C TYR A 128 6.35 0.68 -10.46
N THR A 129 5.77 1.53 -9.60
CA THR A 129 5.13 2.77 -10.03
C THR A 129 6.14 3.74 -10.66
N GLN A 130 7.44 3.56 -10.39
CA GLN A 130 8.51 4.43 -10.89
C GLN A 130 9.16 3.92 -12.18
N HIS A 131 8.58 2.92 -12.86
CA HIS A 131 9.16 2.30 -14.05
C HIS A 131 9.50 3.28 -15.19
N ASP A 132 8.79 4.41 -15.29
CA ASP A 132 9.03 5.45 -16.31
C ASP A 132 10.20 6.40 -15.96
N LEU A 133 10.71 6.36 -14.72
CA LEU A 133 11.81 7.21 -14.25
C LEU A 133 13.14 6.47 -14.35
N LEU A 134 13.65 6.32 -15.58
CA LEU A 134 14.85 5.53 -15.89
C LEU A 134 16.02 5.79 -14.93
N TYR A 135 16.37 7.06 -14.70
CA TYR A 135 17.49 7.44 -13.84
C TYR A 135 17.32 6.99 -12.38
N LEU A 136 16.08 6.94 -11.88
CA LEU A 136 15.80 6.52 -10.52
C LEU A 136 15.85 5.01 -10.38
N ILE A 137 15.25 4.27 -11.31
CA ILE A 137 15.15 2.81 -11.21
C ILE A 137 16.48 2.08 -11.39
N GLN A 138 17.53 2.74 -11.89
CA GLN A 138 18.89 2.16 -11.97
C GLN A 138 19.42 1.68 -10.60
N ILE A 139 18.95 2.27 -9.50
CA ILE A 139 19.32 1.80 -8.15
C ILE A 139 18.85 0.37 -7.88
N ALA A 140 17.92 -0.18 -8.67
CA ALA A 140 17.52 -1.57 -8.59
C ALA A 140 18.70 -2.53 -8.82
N ASP A 141 19.76 -2.10 -9.51
CA ASP A 141 20.98 -2.92 -9.66
C ASP A 141 21.74 -3.10 -8.33
N LEU A 142 21.52 -2.22 -7.36
CA LEU A 142 22.16 -2.28 -6.03
C LEU A 142 21.33 -3.06 -5.00
N GLY A 143 20.01 -2.91 -5.04
CA GLY A 143 19.12 -3.45 -3.98
C GLY A 143 17.79 -4.00 -4.47
N GLY A 144 17.64 -4.20 -5.78
CA GLY A 144 16.42 -4.65 -6.42
C GLY A 144 15.25 -3.68 -6.24
N ILE A 145 14.04 -4.22 -6.41
CA ILE A 145 12.80 -3.47 -6.25
C ILE A 145 12.63 -2.87 -4.84
N TRP A 146 13.21 -3.51 -3.83
CA TRP A 146 13.13 -3.07 -2.43
C TRP A 146 13.78 -1.71 -2.21
N LEU A 147 14.92 -1.45 -2.87
CA LEU A 147 15.60 -0.16 -2.77
C LEU A 147 14.80 0.94 -3.47
N VAL A 148 14.12 0.62 -4.58
CA VAL A 148 13.22 1.55 -5.26
C VAL A 148 11.99 1.86 -4.38
N SER A 149 11.40 0.85 -3.74
CA SER A 149 10.29 1.04 -2.79
C SER A 149 10.69 1.78 -1.51
N LEU A 150 11.99 1.83 -1.17
CA LEU A 150 12.50 2.50 0.02
C LEU A 150 12.61 4.02 -0.15
N LEU A 151 12.73 4.51 -1.39
CA LEU A 151 12.80 5.93 -1.73
C LEU A 151 11.45 6.63 -1.58
#